data_AF-A0A970G7M0-F1
#
_entry.id   AF-A0A970G7M0-F1
#
_cell.length_a   1.000
_cell.length_b   1.000
_cell.length_c   1.000
_cell.angle_alpha   90.00
_cell.angle_beta   90.00
_cell.angle_gamma   90.00
#
_symmetry.space_group_name_H-M   'P 1'
#
loop_
_entity.id
_entity.type
_entity.pdbx_description
1 polymer ?
#
loop_
_entity_poly.entity_id
_entity_poly.type
_entity_poly.pdbx_seq_one_letter_code
_entity_poly.pdbx_strand_id
1 'polypeptide(L)'
;MNKVLLYGINGEKSCFLHVLLNAAQLHEAGLEVKVIFEGASVRLVKVFEEENNPVYRAVKDAGLIAGICLACAKTLGVYEDAAKSGLPFLSDMNGHAGMKQYVLYGYQVVSI
;
A
#
# COMPACT_ATOMS: atom_id res chain seq x y z
N MET A 1 0.91 -9.39 19.96
CA MET A 1 1.22 -9.56 18.52
C MET A 1 1.55 -8.19 17.97
N ASN A 2 2.69 -8.05 17.28
CA ASN A 2 3.13 -6.76 16.75
C ASN A 2 2.39 -6.48 15.44
N LYS A 3 1.81 -5.28 15.32
CA LYS A 3 1.08 -4.84 14.12
C LYS A 3 1.86 -3.72 13.44
N VAL A 4 2.01 -3.79 12.12
CA VAL A 4 2.81 -2.83 11.36
C VAL A 4 2.03 -2.30 10.16
N LEU A 5 1.97 -0.97 10.05
CA LEU A 5 1.47 -0.30 8.86
C LEU A 5 2.68 0.25 8.11
N LEU A 6 2.86 -0.24 6.88
CA LEU A 6 3.81 0.32 5.93
C LEU A 6 3.08 1.33 5.05
N TYR A 7 3.35 2.61 5.30
CA TYR A 7 2.70 3.73 4.64
C TYR A 7 3.60 4.25 3.52
N GLY A 8 3.45 3.70 2.32
CA GLY A 8 4.33 3.99 1.20
C GLY A 8 3.87 5.23 0.44
N ILE A 9 4.71 6.27 0.43
CA ILE A 9 4.42 7.57 -0.19
C ILE A 9 5.27 7.76 -1.45
N ASN A 10 6.50 7.25 -1.44
CA ASN A 10 7.47 7.48 -2.50
C ASN A 10 7.06 6.80 -3.84
N GLY A 11 7.21 7.53 -4.94
CA GLY A 11 6.93 7.07 -6.30
C GLY A 11 8.09 6.33 -6.98
N GLU A 12 9.26 6.24 -6.34
CA GLU A 12 10.40 5.50 -6.87
C GLU A 12 10.19 3.98 -6.69
N LYS A 13 10.19 3.23 -7.81
CA LYS A 13 9.86 1.79 -7.81
C LYS A 13 10.81 0.97 -6.92
N SER A 14 12.10 1.27 -6.93
CA SER A 14 13.12 0.63 -6.09
C SER A 14 12.81 0.81 -4.60
N CYS A 15 12.46 2.02 -4.17
CA CYS A 15 12.07 2.31 -2.79
C CYS A 15 10.80 1.56 -2.41
N PHE A 16 9.76 1.61 -3.25
CA PHE A 16 8.50 0.93 -2.94
C PHE A 16 8.61 -0.60 -2.98
N LEU A 17 9.50 -1.15 -3.80
CA LEU A 17 9.78 -2.59 -3.78
C LEU A 17 10.32 -3.03 -2.42
N HIS A 18 11.14 -2.21 -1.74
CA HIS A 18 11.58 -2.50 -0.38
C HIS A 18 10.43 -2.45 0.63
N VAL A 19 9.42 -1.59 0.42
CA VAL A 19 8.18 -1.61 1.23
C VAL A 19 7.50 -2.97 1.11
N LEU A 20 7.33 -3.48 -0.12
CA LEU A 20 6.69 -4.78 -0.36
C LEU A 20 7.53 -5.95 0.19
N LEU A 21 8.86 -5.91 0.05
CA LEU A 21 9.77 -6.92 0.62
C LEU A 21 9.69 -6.95 2.15
N ASN A 22 9.69 -5.78 2.81
CA ASN A 22 9.50 -5.70 4.26
C ASN A 22 8.12 -6.22 4.65
N ALA A 23 7.07 -5.93 3.87
CA ALA A 23 5.73 -6.42 4.15
C ALA A 23 5.68 -7.96 4.16
N ALA A 24 6.27 -8.58 3.15
CA ALA A 24 6.35 -10.03 3.03
C ALA A 24 7.14 -10.65 4.20
N GLN A 25 8.34 -10.13 4.49
CA GLN A 25 9.18 -10.64 5.57
C GLN A 25 8.51 -10.53 6.95
N LEU A 26 7.85 -9.41 7.25
CA LEU A 26 7.14 -9.23 8.52
C LEU A 26 5.92 -10.16 8.62
N HIS A 27 5.23 -10.38 7.50
CA HIS A 27 4.12 -11.33 7.45
C HIS A 27 4.58 -12.78 7.67
N GLU A 28 5.68 -13.20 7.04
CA GLU A 28 6.31 -14.51 7.25
C GLU A 28 6.75 -14.71 8.70
N ALA A 29 7.15 -13.64 9.39
CA ALA A 29 7.48 -13.65 10.81
C ALA A 29 6.24 -13.68 11.75
N GLY A 30 5.02 -13.74 11.20
CA GLY A 30 3.77 -13.86 11.96
C GLY A 30 3.19 -12.54 12.48
N LEU A 31 3.64 -11.40 11.94
CA LEU A 31 3.08 -10.09 12.31
C LEU A 31 1.82 -9.77 11.49
N GLU A 32 0.96 -8.94 12.06
CA GLU A 32 -0.18 -8.36 11.34
C GLU A 32 0.32 -7.15 10.56
N VAL A 33 0.35 -7.26 9.23
CA VAL A 33 0.94 -6.25 8.34
C VAL A 33 -0.10 -5.66 7.41
N LYS A 34 -0.05 -4.34 7.22
CA LYS A 34 -0.81 -3.63 6.21
C LYS A 34 0.07 -2.70 5.40
N VAL A 35 -0.20 -2.60 4.09
CA VAL A 35 0.48 -1.70 3.16
C VAL A 35 -0.52 -0.71 2.57
N ILE A 36 -0.21 0.58 2.60
CA ILE A 36 -1.00 1.61 1.91
C ILE A 36 -0.16 2.23 0.80
N PHE A 37 -0.77 2.37 -0.38
CA PHE A 37 -0.26 3.23 -1.46
C PHE A 37 -0.82 4.64 -1.28
N GLU A 38 0.03 5.58 -0.87
CA GLU A 38 -0.29 7.00 -0.72
C GLU A 38 0.63 7.86 -1.61
N GLY A 39 0.27 9.12 -1.85
CA GLY A 39 1.17 10.06 -2.50
C GLY A 39 1.55 9.65 -3.91
N ALA A 40 2.84 9.71 -4.24
CA ALA A 40 3.32 9.39 -5.59
C ALA A 40 3.32 7.88 -5.89
N SER A 41 3.36 7.04 -4.86
CA SER A 41 3.40 5.57 -4.99
C SER A 41 2.17 5.00 -5.70
N VAL A 42 1.03 5.69 -5.67
CA VAL A 42 -0.21 5.22 -6.34
C VAL A 42 -0.03 4.98 -7.84
N ARG A 43 0.96 5.62 -8.48
CA ARG A 43 1.33 5.37 -9.89
C ARG A 43 1.93 3.98 -10.10
N LEU A 44 2.60 3.44 -9.09
CA LEU A 44 3.30 2.16 -9.17
C LEU A 44 2.35 0.97 -9.19
N VAL A 45 1.09 1.13 -8.77
CA VAL A 45 0.09 0.05 -8.84
C VAL A 45 -0.02 -0.49 -10.26
N LYS A 46 -0.21 0.38 -11.25
CA LYS A 46 -0.25 -0.01 -12.67
C LYS A 46 1.03 -0.73 -13.09
N VAL A 47 2.18 -0.17 -12.73
CA VAL A 47 3.49 -0.71 -13.10
C VAL A 47 3.65 -2.14 -12.56
N PHE A 48 3.29 -2.38 -11.30
CA PHE A 48 3.40 -3.71 -10.71
C PHE A 48 2.39 -4.72 -11.28
N GLU A 49 1.17 -4.28 -11.63
CA GLU A 49 0.18 -5.11 -12.33
C GLU A 49 0.67 -5.52 -13.73
N GLU A 50 1.16 -4.57 -14.53
CA GLU A 50 1.66 -4.81 -15.88
C GLU A 50 2.92 -5.70 -15.89
N GLU A 51 3.82 -5.49 -14.93
CA GLU A 51 5.02 -6.31 -14.76
C GLU A 51 4.70 -7.73 -14.22
N ASN A 52 3.47 -7.95 -13.73
CA ASN A 52 3.12 -9.14 -12.95
C ASN A 52 4.19 -9.44 -11.88
N ASN A 53 4.61 -8.39 -11.16
CA ASN A 53 5.78 -8.46 -10.29
C ASN A 53 5.57 -9.49 -9.16
N PRO A 54 6.46 -10.48 -8.99
CA PRO A 54 6.22 -11.60 -8.08
C PRO A 54 6.09 -11.18 -6.61
N VAL A 55 6.84 -10.15 -6.18
CA VAL A 55 6.77 -9.63 -4.81
C VAL A 55 5.45 -8.92 -4.58
N TYR A 56 5.04 -8.07 -5.52
CA TYR A 56 3.73 -7.41 -5.46
C TYR A 56 2.58 -8.41 -5.43
N ARG A 57 2.61 -9.43 -6.31
CA ARG A 57 1.62 -10.51 -6.34
C ARG A 57 1.53 -11.23 -5.01
N ALA A 58 2.66 -11.65 -4.43
CA ALA A 58 2.67 -12.31 -3.14
C ALA A 58 2.04 -11.46 -2.03
N VAL A 59 2.39 -10.17 -1.95
CA VAL A 59 1.85 -9.24 -0.93
C VAL A 59 0.35 -8.96 -1.16
N LYS A 60 -0.07 -8.84 -2.42
CA LYS A 60 -1.48 -8.65 -2.80
C LYS A 60 -2.32 -9.88 -2.50
N ASP A 61 -1.88 -11.05 -2.95
CA ASP A 61 -2.60 -12.32 -2.82
C ASP A 61 -2.68 -12.77 -1.35
N ALA A 62 -1.70 -12.37 -0.52
CA ALA A 62 -1.74 -12.54 0.94
C ALA A 62 -2.67 -11.51 1.67
N GLY A 63 -3.32 -10.59 0.96
CA GLY A 63 -4.26 -9.63 1.57
C GLY A 63 -3.59 -8.56 2.46
N LEU A 64 -2.30 -8.29 2.22
CA LEU A 64 -1.53 -7.33 3.02
C LEU A 64 -1.74 -5.89 2.54
N ILE A 65 -2.14 -5.68 1.28
CA ILE A 65 -2.42 -4.33 0.78
C ILE A 65 -3.77 -3.88 1.32
N ALA A 66 -3.75 -2.86 2.19
CA ALA A 66 -4.94 -2.26 2.74
C ALA A 66 -5.70 -1.41 1.72
N GLY A 67 -4.99 -0.79 0.78
CA GLY A 67 -5.61 -0.06 -0.33
C GLY A 67 -4.77 1.08 -0.89
N ILE A 68 -5.41 1.83 -1.78
CA ILE A 68 -4.82 2.93 -2.55
C ILE A 68 -5.52 4.23 -2.15
N CYS A 69 -4.76 5.30 -1.91
CA CYS A 69 -5.33 6.61 -1.63
C CYS A 69 -6.18 7.13 -2.81
N LEU A 70 -7.47 7.37 -2.56
CA LEU A 70 -8.42 7.83 -3.57
C LEU A 70 -8.06 9.21 -4.11
N ALA A 71 -7.81 10.18 -3.23
CA ALA A 71 -7.49 11.54 -3.62
C ALA A 71 -6.19 11.60 -4.44
N CYS A 72 -5.14 10.87 -4.05
CA CYS A 72 -3.90 10.81 -4.82
C CYS A 72 -4.10 10.15 -6.19
N ALA A 73 -4.85 9.05 -6.27
CA ALA A 73 -5.12 8.42 -7.56
C ALA A 73 -5.85 9.36 -8.52
N LYS A 74 -6.83 10.14 -8.03
CA LYS A 74 -7.55 11.15 -8.83
C LYS A 74 -6.65 12.32 -9.23
N THR A 75 -5.96 12.94 -8.27
CA THR A 75 -5.09 14.10 -8.50
C THR A 75 -3.96 13.79 -9.47
N LEU A 76 -3.43 12.56 -9.43
CA LEU A 76 -2.32 12.13 -10.27
C LEU A 76 -2.77 11.46 -11.57
N GLY A 77 -4.08 11.40 -11.84
CA GLY A 77 -4.64 10.92 -13.10
C GLY A 77 -4.52 9.40 -13.31
N VAL A 78 -4.41 8.61 -12.25
CA VAL A 78 -4.22 7.14 -12.31
C VAL A 78 -5.39 6.35 -11.74
N TYR A 79 -6.52 6.99 -11.46
CA TYR A 79 -7.71 6.34 -10.87
C TYR A 79 -8.17 5.12 -11.68
N GLU A 80 -8.36 5.26 -12.99
CA GLU A 80 -8.87 4.19 -13.85
C GLU A 80 -7.90 3.00 -13.93
N ASP A 81 -6.59 3.27 -14.00
CA ASP A 81 -5.58 2.22 -14.02
C ASP A 81 -5.47 1.51 -12.65
N ALA A 82 -5.55 2.27 -11.56
CA ALA A 82 -5.59 1.73 -10.21
C ALA A 82 -6.84 0.88 -9.96
N ALA A 83 -8.01 1.28 -10.48
CA ALA A 83 -9.26 0.53 -10.30
C ALA A 83 -9.20 -0.88 -10.89
N LYS A 84 -8.46 -1.06 -12.01
CA LYS A 84 -8.24 -2.37 -12.64
C LYS A 84 -7.50 -3.37 -11.75
N SER A 85 -6.75 -2.89 -10.76
CA SER A 85 -6.07 -3.76 -9.79
C SER A 85 -7.05 -4.52 -8.89
N GLY A 86 -8.29 -4.04 -8.73
CA GLY A 86 -9.25 -4.58 -7.76
C GLY A 86 -8.89 -4.29 -6.29
N LEU A 87 -7.85 -3.50 -6.04
CA LEU A 87 -7.53 -3.03 -4.69
C LEU A 87 -8.54 -1.97 -4.22
N PRO A 88 -8.88 -1.93 -2.92
CA PRO A 88 -9.80 -0.95 -2.39
C PRO A 88 -9.19 0.46 -2.43
N PHE A 89 -10.05 1.45 -2.65
CA PHE A 89 -9.68 2.86 -2.47
C PHE A 89 -9.97 3.32 -1.04
N LEU A 90 -9.01 3.99 -0.43
CA LEU A 90 -9.07 4.52 0.94
C LEU A 90 -9.26 6.05 0.92
N SER A 91 -10.05 6.57 1.85
CA SER A 91 -10.44 7.99 1.88
C SER A 91 -10.81 8.53 3.27
N ASP A 92 -10.45 7.83 4.34
CA ASP A 92 -10.92 8.05 5.72
C ASP A 92 -10.31 9.26 6.45
N MET A 93 -9.35 9.98 5.85
CA MET A 93 -8.79 11.21 6.43
C MET A 93 -9.55 12.47 5.99
N ASN A 94 -9.50 12.78 4.69
CA ASN A 94 -10.12 13.92 4.01
C ASN A 94 -10.14 13.62 2.50
N GLY A 95 -10.60 12.43 2.12
CA GLY A 95 -10.43 11.90 0.75
C GLY A 95 -9.10 11.18 0.51
N HIS A 96 -8.11 11.38 1.39
CA HIS A 96 -6.84 10.63 1.43
C HIS A 96 -6.90 9.40 2.35
N ALA A 97 -5.90 8.51 2.24
CA ALA A 97 -5.80 7.34 3.11
C ALA A 97 -5.33 7.77 4.51
N GLY A 98 -6.12 7.52 5.54
CA GLY A 98 -5.78 7.90 6.91
C GLY A 98 -5.03 6.79 7.66
N MET A 99 -4.02 7.17 8.45
CA MET A 99 -3.39 6.24 9.39
C MET A 99 -4.10 6.15 10.76
N LYS A 100 -5.09 7.02 11.02
CA LYS A 100 -5.75 7.17 12.34
C LYS A 100 -6.26 5.84 12.90
N GLN A 101 -7.02 5.08 12.11
CA GLN A 101 -7.58 3.80 12.54
C GLN A 101 -6.49 2.77 12.88
N TYR A 102 -5.40 2.74 12.12
CA TYR A 102 -4.28 1.83 12.35
C TYR A 102 -3.59 2.15 13.67
N VAL A 103 -3.31 3.44 13.92
CA VAL A 103 -2.73 3.89 15.18
C VAL A 103 -3.63 3.50 16.37
N LEU A 104 -4.94 3.75 16.26
CA LEU A 104 -5.90 3.37 17.31
C LEU A 104 -6.00 1.86 17.51
N TYR A 105 -5.74 1.06 16.47
CA TYR A 105 -5.71 -0.41 16.54
C TYR A 105 -4.34 -0.98 16.93
N GLY A 106 -3.40 -0.13 17.35
CA GLY A 106 -2.11 -0.55 17.87
C GLY A 106 -1.06 -0.86 16.80
N TYR A 107 -1.24 -0.37 15.57
CA TYR A 107 -0.22 -0.49 14.53
C TYR A 107 0.92 0.50 14.78
N GLN A 108 2.15 -0.01 14.70
CA GLN A 108 3.32 0.83 14.49
C GLN A 108 3.36 1.26 13.03
N VAL A 109 3.35 2.57 12.80
CA VAL A 109 3.40 3.14 11.45
C VAL A 109 4.84 3.39 11.04
N VAL A 110 5.23 2.88 9.88
CA VAL A 110 6.51 3.15 9.21
C VAL A 110 6.19 3.78 7.86
N SER A 111 6.62 5.03 7.66
CA SER A 111 6.42 5.76 6.40
C SER A 111 7.70 5.70 5.57
N ILE A 112 7.57 5.38 4.28
CA ILE A 112 8.70 5.24 3.34
C ILE A 112 8.38 5.95 2.02
#